data_AF-A0A847C8D7-F1
#
_entry.id   AF-A0A847C8D7-F1
#
_cell.length_a   1.000
_cell.length_b   1.000
_cell.length_c   1.000
_cell.angle_alpha   90.00
_cell.angle_beta   90.00
_cell.angle_gamma   90.00
#
_symmetry.space_group_name_H-M   'P 1'
#
loop_
_entity.id
_entity.type
_entity.pdbx_description
1 polymer ?
#
loop_
_entity_poly.entity_id
_entity_poly.type
_entity_poly.pdbx_seq_one_letter_code
_entity_poly.pdbx_strand_id
1 'polypeptide(L)'
;VQHRERKTGRSGYTLKKLLSLWSNNLTAFSVIPLRIATFIGMGVSVIGFITAIVTVVNKLLHPEVMDGWSSLMAVLLVVGGLLMLLIGVLGEYVGRIYISLNNLPQFLIREVKSGKEQKGGRQ
;
A
#
# COMPACT_ATOMS: atom_id res chain seq x y z
N VAL A 1 8.63 24.94 -36.82
CA VAL A 1 7.20 24.54 -36.82
C VAL A 1 6.43 25.57 -36.00
N GLN A 2 5.60 26.41 -36.61
CA GLN A 2 4.79 27.41 -35.90
C GLN A 2 3.60 26.74 -35.20
N HIS A 3 3.49 26.87 -33.88
CA HIS A 3 2.35 26.36 -33.12
C HIS A 3 1.19 27.36 -33.20
N ARG A 4 0.11 26.98 -33.90
CA ARG A 4 -1.16 27.73 -33.87
C ARG A 4 -1.79 27.60 -32.49
N GLU A 5 -2.11 28.73 -31.88
CA GLU A 5 -2.85 28.80 -30.62
C GLU A 5 -4.28 28.30 -30.83
N ARG A 6 -4.79 27.46 -29.92
CA ARG A 6 -6.09 26.77 -30.06
C ARG A 6 -7.23 27.79 -30.00
N LYS A 7 -8.09 27.81 -31.03
CA LYS A 7 -9.23 28.75 -31.14
C LYS A 7 -10.40 28.45 -30.20
N THR A 8 -10.52 27.24 -29.66
CA THR A 8 -11.59 26.84 -28.72
C THR A 8 -11.13 25.70 -27.81
N GLY A 9 -11.67 25.69 -26.57
CA GLY A 9 -11.40 24.68 -25.55
C GLY A 9 -10.37 25.10 -24.50
N ARG A 10 -10.82 25.38 -23.27
CA ARG A 10 -9.91 25.54 -22.12
C ARG A 10 -9.24 24.19 -21.86
N SER A 11 -7.95 24.20 -21.50
CA SER A 11 -7.26 23.02 -20.98
C SER A 11 -8.16 22.33 -19.94
N GLY A 12 -8.65 21.13 -20.26
CA GLY A 12 -9.47 20.33 -19.34
C GLY A 12 -8.69 19.81 -18.14
N TYR A 13 -7.38 20.11 -18.11
CA TYR A 13 -6.41 19.71 -17.10
C TYR A 13 -6.10 20.90 -16.20
N THR A 14 -7.00 21.14 -15.24
CA THR A 14 -6.69 21.98 -14.08
C THR A 14 -5.68 21.25 -13.20
N LEU A 15 -4.84 21.97 -12.44
CA LEU A 15 -3.88 21.34 -11.51
C LEU A 15 -4.55 20.33 -10.57
N LYS A 16 -5.77 20.62 -10.10
CA LYS A 16 -6.61 19.67 -9.33
C LYS A 16 -6.90 18.37 -10.09
N LYS A 17 -7.21 18.45 -11.39
CA LYS A 17 -7.49 17.30 -12.23
C LYS A 17 -6.23 16.48 -12.51
N LEU A 18 -5.08 17.12 -12.71
CA LEU A 18 -3.79 16.42 -12.76
C LEU A 18 -3.49 15.69 -11.46
N LEU A 19 -3.67 16.36 -10.32
CA LEU A 19 -3.37 15.77 -9.01
C LEU A 19 -4.29 14.59 -8.70
N SER A 20 -5.58 14.71 -9.04
CA SER A 20 -6.56 13.62 -8.92
C SER A 20 -6.25 12.44 -9.87
N LEU A 21 -5.81 12.71 -11.09
CA LEU A 21 -5.37 11.68 -12.04
C LEU A 21 -4.10 10.98 -11.58
N TRP A 22 -3.16 11.73 -11.02
CA TRP A 22 -1.91 11.20 -10.51
C TRP A 22 -2.13 10.38 -9.24
N SER A 23 -2.96 10.85 -8.30
CA SER A 23 -3.34 10.09 -7.10
C SER A 23 -4.07 8.80 -7.48
N ASN A 24 -5.05 8.86 -8.40
CA ASN A 24 -5.71 7.66 -8.89
C ASN A 24 -4.74 6.67 -9.52
N ASN A 25 -3.78 7.13 -10.33
CA ASN A 25 -2.75 6.25 -10.89
C ASN A 25 -1.84 5.64 -9.82
N LEU A 26 -1.47 6.40 -8.80
CA LEU A 26 -0.62 5.93 -7.70
C LEU A 26 -1.27 4.81 -6.90
N THR A 27 -2.56 4.95 -6.59
CA THR A 27 -3.32 3.91 -5.90
C THR A 27 -3.68 2.75 -6.83
N ALA A 28 -3.89 3.01 -8.13
CA ALA A 28 -4.35 2.01 -9.10
C ALA A 28 -3.24 1.19 -9.76
N PHE A 29 -1.97 1.61 -9.68
CA PHE A 29 -0.80 0.92 -10.31
C PHE A 29 0.34 0.55 -9.34
N SER A 30 0.17 0.66 -8.02
CA SER A 30 1.28 0.40 -7.09
C SER A 30 0.88 -0.16 -5.73
N VAL A 31 1.69 -1.10 -5.27
CA VAL A 31 1.68 -1.72 -3.93
C VAL A 31 2.42 -0.87 -2.88
N ILE A 32 3.11 0.17 -3.33
CA ILE A 32 3.93 1.07 -2.52
C ILE A 32 3.14 1.77 -1.41
N PRO A 33 1.94 2.35 -1.65
CA PRO A 33 1.15 3.02 -0.61
C PRO A 33 0.79 2.05 0.53
N LEU A 34 0.46 0.82 0.15
CA LEU A 34 0.07 -0.25 1.06
C LEU A 34 1.25 -0.66 1.95
N ARG A 35 2.43 -0.82 1.36
CA ARG A 35 3.66 -1.18 2.09
C ARG A 35 4.10 -0.08 3.06
N ILE A 36 3.96 1.19 2.69
CA ILE A 36 4.21 2.32 3.58
C ILE A 36 3.26 2.29 4.78
N ALA A 37 1.96 2.04 4.56
CA ALA A 37 0.98 1.93 5.64
C ALA A 37 1.32 0.79 6.60
N THR A 38 1.80 -0.36 6.10
CA THR A 38 2.26 -1.48 6.92
C THR A 38 3.44 -1.09 7.82
N PHE A 39 4.44 -0.40 7.29
CA PHE A 39 5.60 0.07 8.08
C PHE A 39 5.20 1.09 9.14
N ILE A 40 4.32 2.03 8.80
CA ILE A 40 3.80 3.00 9.77
C ILE A 40 3.02 2.28 10.88
N GLY A 41 2.12 1.36 10.52
CA GLY A 41 1.36 0.58 11.49
C GLY A 41 2.25 -0.24 12.43
N MET A 42 3.32 -0.84 11.91
CA MET A 42 4.31 -1.54 12.72
C MET A 42 5.03 -0.59 13.70
N GLY A 43 5.48 0.59 13.23
CA GLY A 43 6.11 1.58 14.09
C GLY A 43 5.19 2.08 15.21
N VAL A 44 3.93 2.37 14.88
CA VAL A 44 2.90 2.79 15.87
C VAL A 44 2.63 1.69 16.88
N SER A 45 2.58 0.42 16.46
CA SER A 45 2.39 -0.71 17.37
C SER A 45 3.53 -0.85 18.37
N VAL A 46 4.79 -0.69 17.93
CA VAL A 46 5.96 -0.72 18.82
C VAL A 46 5.90 0.41 19.84
N ILE A 47 5.57 1.63 19.41
CA ILE A 47 5.43 2.79 20.31
C ILE A 47 4.31 2.53 21.33
N GLY A 48 3.16 2.02 20.88
CA GLY A 48 2.02 1.67 21.74
C GLY A 48 2.37 0.58 22.77
N PHE A 49 3.18 -0.39 22.38
CA PHE A 49 3.65 -1.43 23.30
C PHE A 49 4.60 -0.88 24.37
N ILE A 50 5.53 -0.01 23.99
CA ILE A 50 6.44 0.67 24.92
C ILE A 50 5.65 1.54 25.90
N THR A 51 4.68 2.32 25.42
CA THR A 51 3.86 3.16 26.30
C THR A 51 3.00 2.33 27.25
N ALA A 52 2.49 1.17 26.82
CA ALA A 52 1.77 0.25 27.70
C ALA A 52 2.66 -0.25 28.86
N ILE A 53 3.91 -0.64 28.57
CA ILE A 53 4.88 -1.05 29.61
C ILE A 53 5.14 0.12 30.56
N VAL A 54 5.38 1.32 30.04
CA VAL A 54 5.61 2.51 30.86
C VAL A 54 4.43 2.81 31.77
N THR A 55 3.19 2.69 31.29
CA THR A 55 1.99 2.87 32.10
C THR A 55 1.90 1.86 33.24
N VAL A 56 2.24 0.59 32.98
CA VAL A 56 2.25 -0.46 34.02
C VAL A 56 3.33 -0.19 35.06
N VAL A 57 4.56 0.13 34.64
CA VAL A 57 5.66 0.48 35.55
C VAL A 57 5.31 1.72 36.38
N ASN A 58 4.69 2.73 35.77
CA ASN A 58 4.30 3.95 36.46
C ASN A 58 3.27 3.68 37.57
N LYS A 59 2.28 2.81 37.34
CA LYS A 59 1.31 2.41 38.39
C LYS A 59 1.96 1.64 39.53
N LEU A 60 3.02 0.86 39.27
CA LEU A 60 3.77 0.15 40.31
C LEU A 60 4.60 1.11 41.18
N LEU A 61 5.17 2.15 40.57
CA LEU A 61 6.00 3.15 41.27
C LEU A 61 5.17 4.24 41.98
N HIS A 62 3.99 4.55 41.45
CA HIS A 62 3.09 5.57 41.98
C HIS A 62 1.72 4.96 42.28
N PRO A 63 1.52 4.42 43.50
CA PRO A 63 0.24 3.83 43.91
C PRO A 63 -0.92 4.84 43.90
N GLU A 64 -0.60 6.13 44.00
CA GLU A 64 -1.55 7.26 44.09
C GLU A 64 -2.33 7.51 42.79
N VAL A 65 -1.92 6.89 41.69
CA VAL A 65 -2.63 7.00 40.40
C VAL A 65 -4.02 6.35 40.53
N MET A 66 -5.06 7.07 40.12
CA MET A 66 -6.45 6.63 40.19
C MET A 66 -6.65 5.19 39.70
N ASP A 67 -7.34 4.38 40.51
CA ASP A 67 -7.57 2.98 40.22
C ASP A 67 -8.35 2.79 38.93
N GLY A 68 -8.04 1.71 38.20
CA GLY A 68 -8.64 1.40 36.91
C GLY A 68 -8.08 2.18 35.70
N TRP A 69 -7.55 3.40 35.88
CA TRP A 69 -7.06 4.20 34.75
C TRP A 69 -5.86 3.56 34.05
N SER A 70 -4.86 3.15 34.83
CA SER A 70 -3.63 2.55 34.30
C SER A 70 -3.90 1.20 33.61
N SER A 71 -4.79 0.38 34.18
CA SER A 71 -5.19 -0.88 33.56
C SER A 71 -6.01 -0.68 32.29
N LEU A 72 -6.91 0.31 32.25
CA LEU A 72 -7.70 0.63 31.06
C LEU A 72 -6.80 1.11 29.91
N MET A 73 -5.87 2.04 30.20
CA MET A 73 -4.91 2.53 29.22
C MET A 73 -3.99 1.40 28.72
N ALA A 74 -3.49 0.55 29.61
CA ALA A 74 -2.67 -0.60 29.22
C ALA A 74 -3.42 -1.55 28.27
N VAL A 75 -4.67 -1.92 28.58
CA VAL A 75 -5.48 -2.79 27.71
C VAL A 75 -5.74 -2.11 26.36
N LEU A 76 -6.11 -0.83 26.35
CA LEU A 76 -6.34 -0.08 25.10
C LEU A 76 -5.09 -0.02 24.22
N LEU A 77 -3.92 0.21 24.81
CA LEU A 77 -2.65 0.28 24.08
C LEU A 77 -2.23 -1.09 23.55
N VAL A 78 -2.39 -2.15 24.34
CA VAL A 78 -2.10 -3.53 23.90
C VAL A 78 -3.03 -3.96 22.77
N VAL A 79 -4.34 -3.78 22.94
CA VAL A 79 -5.34 -4.14 21.93
C VAL A 79 -5.19 -3.26 20.69
N GLY A 80 -4.97 -1.96 20.85
CA GLY A 80 -4.72 -1.04 19.75
C GLY A 80 -3.45 -1.38 18.97
N GLY A 81 -2.37 -1.73 19.67
CA GLY A 81 -1.13 -2.22 19.07
C GLY A 81 -1.33 -3.51 18.28
N LEU A 82 -2.11 -4.46 18.82
CA LEU A 82 -2.47 -5.69 18.13
C LEU A 82 -3.29 -5.43 16.86
N LEU A 83 -4.29 -4.55 16.92
CA LEU A 83 -5.10 -4.15 15.76
C LEU A 83 -4.25 -3.52 14.66
N MET A 84 -3.28 -2.66 15.01
CA MET A 84 -2.35 -2.06 14.04
C MET A 84 -1.48 -3.10 13.35
N LEU A 85 -1.02 -4.14 14.06
CA LEU A 85 -0.28 -5.25 13.45
C LEU A 85 -1.16 -6.04 12.49
N LEU A 86 -2.39 -6.35 12.87
CA LEU A 86 -3.35 -7.05 12.01
C LEU A 86 -3.65 -6.27 10.72
N ILE A 87 -3.84 -4.96 10.82
CA ILE A 87 -4.00 -4.08 9.65
C ILE A 87 -2.76 -4.11 8.76
N GLY A 88 -1.56 -4.14 9.35
CA GLY A 88 -0.32 -4.27 8.60
C GLY A 88 -0.23 -5.57 7.77
N VAL A 89 -0.58 -6.70 8.39
CA VAL A 89 -0.63 -8.01 7.71
C VAL A 89 -1.69 -8.02 6.60
N LEU A 90 -2.87 -7.47 6.87
CA LEU A 90 -3.94 -7.32 5.86
C LEU A 90 -3.48 -6.46 4.68
N GLY A 91 -2.75 -5.38 4.94
CA GLY A 91 -2.15 -4.54 3.91
C GLY A 91 -1.21 -5.33 3.00
N GLU A 92 -0.29 -6.11 3.57
CA GLU A 92 0.62 -6.94 2.77
C GLU A 92 -0.15 -8.01 1.96
N TYR A 93 -1.20 -8.60 2.53
CA TYR A 93 -2.05 -9.58 1.84
C TYR A 93 -2.80 -8.96 0.64
N VAL A 94 -3.47 -7.83 0.84
CA VAL A 94 -4.14 -7.08 -0.22
C VAL A 94 -3.13 -6.66 -1.30
N GLY A 95 -1.91 -6.32 -0.90
CA GLY A 95 -0.82 -6.00 -1.84
C GLY A 95 -0.45 -7.16 -2.75
N ARG A 96 -0.35 -8.38 -2.20
CA ARG A 96 -0.10 -9.60 -3.00
C ARG A 96 -1.25 -9.90 -3.96
N ILE A 97 -2.50 -9.74 -3.52
CA ILE A 97 -3.69 -9.90 -4.38
C ILE A 97 -3.60 -8.92 -5.55
N TYR A 98 -3.31 -7.66 -5.24
CA TYR A 98 -3.19 -6.60 -6.22
C TYR A 98 -2.10 -6.88 -7.28
N ILE A 99 -0.92 -7.35 -6.87
CA ILE A 99 0.13 -7.80 -7.81
C ILE A 99 -0.36 -8.98 -8.66
N SER A 100 -1.05 -9.94 -8.05
CA SER A 100 -1.54 -11.14 -8.73
C SER A 100 -2.58 -10.84 -9.81
N LEU A 101 -3.43 -9.83 -9.57
CA LEU A 101 -4.41 -9.34 -10.55
C LEU A 101 -3.75 -8.55 -11.69
N ASN A 102 -2.67 -7.82 -11.39
CA ASN A 102 -1.93 -7.01 -12.36
C ASN A 102 -0.82 -7.76 -13.09
N ASN A 103 -0.82 -9.11 -13.08
CA ASN A 103 0.11 -9.92 -13.87
C ASN A 103 -0.03 -9.62 -15.37
N LEU A 104 0.66 -8.57 -15.83
CA LEU A 104 0.98 -8.35 -17.23
C LEU A 104 1.82 -9.56 -17.68
N PRO A 105 1.58 -10.10 -18.89
CA PRO A 105 2.32 -11.24 -19.39
C PRO A 105 3.84 -10.96 -19.33
N GLN A 106 4.60 -11.86 -18.71
CA GLN A 106 6.07 -11.74 -18.53
C GLN A 106 6.85 -11.68 -19.84
N PHE A 107 6.19 -11.95 -20.96
CA PHE A 107 6.81 -11.95 -22.28
C PHE A 107 5.88 -11.33 -23.30
N LEU A 108 6.46 -10.50 -24.16
CA LEU A 108 5.80 -9.99 -25.36
C LEU A 108 6.41 -10.78 -26.52
N ILE A 109 5.62 -11.69 -27.12
CA ILE A 109 6.06 -12.43 -28.30
C ILE A 109 6.16 -11.41 -29.45
N ARG A 110 7.39 -11.03 -29.81
CA ARG A 110 7.63 -10.06 -30.89
C ARG A 110 7.42 -10.65 -32.27
N GLU A 111 7.75 -11.92 -32.47
CA GLU A 111 7.56 -12.62 -33.74
C GLU A 111 7.52 -14.12 -33.53
N VAL A 112 6.58 -14.80 -34.21
CA VAL A 112 6.52 -16.26 -34.29
C VAL A 112 6.96 -16.64 -35.70
N LYS A 113 8.16 -17.22 -35.86
CA LYS A 113 8.54 -17.84 -37.14
C LYS A 113 7.90 -19.23 -37.21
N SER A 114 6.79 -19.31 -37.93
CA SER A 114 6.23 -20.61 -38.34
C SER A 114 7.21 -21.25 -39.33
N GLY A 115 7.87 -22.33 -38.91
CA GLY A 115 8.69 -23.14 -39.79
C GLY A 115 7.79 -23.74 -40.85
N LYS A 116 7.97 -23.32 -42.11
CA LYS A 116 7.40 -24.06 -43.23
C LYS A 116 8.03 -25.45 -43.19
N GLU A 117 7.26 -26.46 -42.82
CA GLU A 117 7.57 -27.84 -43.14
C GLU A 117 7.85 -27.91 -44.65
N GLN A 118 9.12 -28.13 -44.98
CA GLN A 118 9.50 -28.57 -46.31
C GLN A 118 8.80 -29.91 -46.51
N LYS A 119 7.70 -29.90 -47.29
CA LYS A 119 7.21 -31.10 -47.96
C LYS A 119 8.35 -31.58 -48.84
N GLY A 120 9.13 -32.52 -48.32
CA GLY A 120 10.13 -33.26 -49.07
C GLY A 120 9.41 -34.00 -50.19
N GLY A 121 9.62 -33.54 -51.43
CA GLY A 121 9.41 -34.36 -52.60
C GLY A 121 10.42 -35.51 -52.57
N ARG A 122 9.91 -36.73 -52.39
CA ARG A 122 10.45 -37.95 -52.98
C ARG A 122 9.37 -38.41 -53.94
N GLN A 123 9.63 -38.28 -55.25
CA GLN A 123 10.12 -39.38 -56.09
C GLN A 123 9.24 -40.61 -55.97
#